data_AF-Q2G573-F1
#
_entry.id   AF-Q2G573-F1
#
_cell.length_a   1.000
_cell.length_b   1.000
_cell.length_c   1.000
_cell.angle_alpha   90.00
_cell.angle_beta   90.00
_cell.angle_gamma   90.00
#
_symmetry.space_group_name_H-M   'P 1'
#
loop_
_entity.id
_entity.type
_entity.pdbx_description
1 polymer ?
#
loop_
_entity_poly.entity_id
_entity_poly.type
_entity_poly.pdbx_seq_one_letter_code
_entity_poly.pdbx_strand_id
1 'polypeptide(L)'
;MTGASERGARWPWLLLAAVLLIAAGAIAHDKWKARQGPPDPLPSEVKPWFGPRNQGELEQAATVAVDSARQRLALAPEEWLRQEMLARALVRRFRANGNYADLAEADALLDKGMAGAPFPAGPSLSRAEVSLLAHRLEPAEKGLARFFAQKDEPDGDEAAGGWSIRGDIAFQRGDIEAARRAYARAEEYDNNAAVALRQSMLALRTGDPELARRRVNAIMRAPKLNRWVKAQVAIQRATIAYGTGDWAAAGRWVRFADGFFPGNPLMMAFVAQQRAVEGAVPDSVMRYEKILAAAPLPEVMDALAFTLRLQGRGRESRAWADKAGAIWAERYRLMPEAAAAHLVEHELALGDPARALPLAKADAGRRPHGATLVLLARAQLLTGDARGALASLYRAKASGWRSAGLYLALADVQTALGANDAAQEAREEALDINPKATDPAARYIWFGHD
;
A
#
# COMPACT_ATOMS: atom_id res chain seq x y z
N MET A 1 -80.54 24.43 -15.86
CA MET A 1 -79.73 23.22 -15.60
C MET A 1 -78.26 23.65 -15.56
N THR A 2 -77.76 23.94 -14.37
CA THR A 2 -76.38 24.38 -14.10
C THR A 2 -75.52 23.16 -13.82
N GLY A 3 -74.65 22.80 -14.76
CA GLY A 3 -73.68 21.72 -14.61
C GLY A 3 -72.54 22.15 -13.68
N ALA A 4 -72.61 21.72 -12.41
CA ALA A 4 -71.50 21.81 -11.49
C ALA A 4 -70.42 20.83 -11.94
N SER A 5 -69.30 21.36 -12.45
CA SER A 5 -68.13 20.57 -12.80
C SER A 5 -67.53 19.96 -11.53
N GLU A 6 -67.59 18.63 -11.44
CA GLU A 6 -66.81 17.83 -10.49
C GLU A 6 -65.31 18.01 -10.81
N ARG A 7 -64.73 19.11 -10.30
CA ARG A 7 -63.29 19.19 -10.07
C ARG A 7 -62.96 18.27 -8.89
N GLY A 8 -63.03 16.97 -9.15
CA GLY A 8 -62.62 15.93 -8.22
C GLY A 8 -61.23 16.25 -7.68
N ALA A 9 -61.14 16.36 -6.35
CA ALA A 9 -59.97 16.83 -5.63
C ALA A 9 -58.74 15.94 -5.93
N ARG A 10 -57.96 16.31 -6.96
CA ARG A 10 -56.62 15.77 -7.22
C ARG A 10 -55.58 16.31 -6.23
N TRP A 11 -55.94 17.35 -5.49
CA TRP A 11 -55.14 18.02 -4.47
C TRP A 11 -54.54 17.09 -3.39
N PRO A 12 -55.30 16.21 -2.72
CA PRO A 12 -54.74 15.27 -1.74
C PRO A 12 -53.71 14.31 -2.35
N TRP A 13 -53.87 13.89 -3.60
CA TRP A 13 -52.91 13.01 -4.29
C TRP A 13 -51.63 13.75 -4.68
N LEU A 14 -51.72 15.01 -5.10
CA LEU A 14 -50.56 15.87 -5.37
C LEU A 14 -49.79 16.18 -4.09
N LEU A 15 -50.49 16.45 -2.98
CA LEU A 15 -49.87 16.63 -1.67
C LEU A 15 -49.16 15.36 -1.19
N LEU A 16 -49.79 14.19 -1.33
CA LEU A 16 -49.17 12.92 -0.98
C LEU A 16 -47.91 12.65 -1.82
N ALA A 17 -47.96 12.90 -3.13
CA ALA A 17 -46.81 12.76 -4.01
C ALA A 17 -45.66 13.71 -3.62
N ALA A 18 -45.97 14.97 -3.27
CA ALA A 18 -44.97 15.92 -2.79
C ALA A 18 -44.32 15.48 -1.47
N VAL A 19 -45.11 14.98 -0.50
CA VAL A 19 -44.61 14.44 0.76
C VAL A 19 -43.70 13.23 0.52
N LEU A 20 -44.08 12.31 -0.36
CA LEU A 20 -43.25 11.15 -0.70
C LEU A 20 -41.94 11.55 -1.39
N LEU A 21 -41.96 12.55 -2.29
CA LEU A 21 -40.74 13.07 -2.92
C LEU A 21 -39.81 13.75 -1.91
N ILE A 22 -40.33 14.53 -0.97
CA ILE A 22 -39.55 15.15 0.10
C ILE A 22 -38.95 14.08 1.02
N ALA A 23 -39.72 13.06 1.40
CA ALA A 23 -39.26 11.96 2.24
C ALA A 23 -38.17 11.12 1.54
N ALA A 24 -38.36 10.81 0.25
CA ALA A 24 -37.36 10.11 -0.56
C ALA A 24 -36.09 10.94 -0.72
N GLY A 25 -36.23 12.26 -0.94
CA GLY A 25 -35.11 13.20 -0.99
C GLY A 25 -34.34 13.29 0.32
N ALA A 26 -35.04 13.31 1.46
CA ALA A 26 -34.43 13.30 2.79
C ALA A 26 -33.69 11.98 3.07
N ILE A 27 -34.30 10.83 2.78
CA ILE A 27 -33.65 9.51 2.94
C ILE A 27 -32.43 9.38 2.02
N ALA A 28 -32.52 9.86 0.78
CA ALA A 28 -31.40 9.87 -0.15
C ALA A 28 -30.27 10.80 0.34
N HIS A 29 -30.62 11.99 0.85
CA HIS A 29 -29.69 12.94 1.44
C HIS A 29 -29.00 12.38 2.69
N ASP A 30 -29.74 11.72 3.58
CA ASP A 30 -29.20 11.10 4.79
C ASP A 30 -28.31 9.90 4.45
N LYS A 31 -28.71 9.06 3.50
CA LYS A 31 -27.85 7.99 2.99
C LYS A 31 -26.59 8.54 2.32
N TRP A 32 -26.69 9.64 1.59
CA TRP A 32 -25.55 10.31 0.97
C TRP A 32 -24.61 10.92 2.02
N LYS A 33 -25.14 11.63 3.02
CA LYS A 33 -24.34 12.15 4.16
C LYS A 33 -23.70 11.04 4.98
N ALA A 34 -24.44 9.98 5.29
CA ALA A 34 -23.91 8.82 6.00
C ALA A 34 -22.78 8.14 5.22
N ARG A 35 -22.87 8.11 3.88
CA ARG A 35 -21.80 7.64 3.00
C ARG A 35 -20.57 8.55 2.99
N GLN A 36 -20.73 9.87 3.13
CA GLN A 36 -19.59 10.80 3.19
C GLN A 36 -18.79 10.70 4.50
N GLY A 37 -19.44 10.24 5.58
CA GLY A 37 -18.83 10.18 6.89
C GLY A 37 -18.51 11.57 7.46
N PRO A 38 -17.76 11.65 8.58
CA PRO A 38 -17.31 12.93 9.11
C PRO A 38 -16.40 13.65 8.10
N PRO A 39 -16.29 14.99 8.19
CA PRO A 39 -15.33 15.75 7.37
C PRO A 39 -13.92 15.21 7.55
N ASP A 40 -13.03 15.48 6.59
CA ASP A 40 -11.60 15.16 6.75
C ASP A 40 -11.04 15.82 8.02
N PRO A 41 -10.23 15.12 8.82
CA PRO A 41 -9.54 15.75 9.94
C PRO A 41 -8.59 16.81 9.38
N LEU A 42 -8.57 17.98 10.00
CA LEU A 42 -7.57 18.98 9.67
C LEU A 42 -6.19 18.53 10.21
N PRO A 43 -5.09 18.80 9.50
CA PRO A 43 -3.74 18.52 10.01
C PRO A 43 -3.49 19.05 11.43
N SER A 44 -4.09 20.19 11.80
CA SER A 44 -3.98 20.81 13.13
C SER A 44 -4.67 20.01 14.26
N GLU A 45 -5.68 19.19 13.92
CA GLU A 45 -6.44 18.36 14.86
C GLU A 45 -5.68 17.08 15.24
N VAL A 46 -4.69 16.69 14.44
CA VAL A 46 -3.94 15.46 14.66
C VAL A 46 -2.93 15.67 15.79
N LYS A 47 -3.14 14.98 16.92
CA LYS A 47 -2.21 14.98 18.07
C LYS A 47 -1.51 13.61 18.21
N PRO A 48 -0.19 13.56 18.44
CA PRO A 48 0.50 12.30 18.69
C PRO A 48 0.30 11.85 20.14
N TRP A 49 0.41 10.55 20.37
CA TRP A 49 0.63 9.97 21.69
C TRP A 49 2.13 9.96 22.06
N PHE A 50 2.55 9.15 23.04
CA PHE A 50 3.97 8.93 23.33
C PHE A 50 4.69 8.20 22.19
N GLY A 51 6.02 8.34 22.12
CA GLY A 51 6.87 7.62 21.18
C GLY A 51 7.97 8.52 20.59
N PRO A 52 8.72 8.01 19.59
CA PRO A 52 9.78 8.78 18.95
C PRO A 52 9.21 10.03 18.27
N ARG A 53 9.91 11.15 18.41
CA ARG A 53 9.50 12.45 17.88
C ARG A 53 9.94 12.66 16.43
N ASN A 54 10.96 11.94 15.99
CA ASN A 54 11.60 12.06 14.69
C ASN A 54 12.26 10.72 14.30
N GLN A 55 12.77 10.64 13.07
CA GLN A 55 13.41 9.44 12.54
C GLN A 55 14.62 8.98 13.38
N GLY A 56 15.48 9.89 13.81
CA GLY A 56 16.68 9.55 14.58
C GLY A 56 16.36 8.87 15.92
N GLU A 57 15.34 9.37 16.63
CA GLU A 57 14.87 8.73 17.87
C GLU A 57 14.28 7.33 17.63
N LEU A 58 13.58 7.13 16.50
CA LEU A 58 13.05 5.83 16.13
C LEU A 58 14.18 4.82 15.85
N GLU A 59 15.20 5.22 15.10
CA GLU A 59 16.36 4.38 14.79
C GLU A 59 17.19 4.04 16.03
N GLN A 60 17.37 5.02 16.92
CA GLN A 60 18.05 4.81 18.19
C GLN A 60 17.29 3.80 19.06
N ALA A 61 15.97 3.98 19.22
CA ALA A 61 15.15 3.06 19.99
C ALA A 61 15.16 1.64 19.42
N ALA A 62 15.13 1.50 18.08
CA ALA A 62 15.22 0.20 17.42
C ALA A 62 16.59 -0.46 17.63
N THR A 63 17.68 0.31 17.59
CA THR A 63 19.04 -0.18 17.86
C THR A 63 19.17 -0.72 19.28
N VAL A 64 18.74 0.06 20.29
CA VAL A 64 18.76 -0.38 21.69
C VAL A 64 17.96 -1.68 21.89
N ALA A 65 16.81 -1.82 21.21
CA ALA A 65 16.00 -3.03 21.28
C ALA A 65 16.73 -4.26 20.70
N VAL A 66 17.42 -4.10 19.57
CA VAL A 66 18.23 -5.17 18.96
C VAL A 66 19.38 -5.57 19.88
N ASP A 67 20.14 -4.60 20.40
CA ASP A 67 21.29 -4.88 21.28
C ASP A 67 20.85 -5.61 22.55
N SER A 68 19.76 -5.16 23.16
CA SER A 68 19.16 -5.80 24.34
C SER A 68 18.70 -7.23 24.05
N ALA A 69 18.10 -7.46 22.87
CA ALA A 69 17.64 -8.80 22.48
C ALA A 69 18.81 -9.75 22.15
N ARG A 70 19.89 -9.24 21.55
CA ARG A 70 21.13 -10.02 21.32
C ARG A 70 21.75 -10.47 22.64
N GLN A 71 21.86 -9.57 23.62
CA GLN A 71 22.34 -9.91 24.96
C GLN A 71 21.49 -11.00 25.62
N ARG A 72 20.17 -10.92 25.49
CA ARG A 72 19.26 -11.96 26.01
C ARG A 72 19.49 -13.29 25.31
N LEU A 73 19.57 -13.31 23.98
CA LEU A 73 19.78 -14.54 23.21
C LEU A 73 21.11 -15.21 23.57
N ALA A 74 22.17 -14.44 23.82
CA ALA A 74 23.48 -14.99 24.23
C ALA A 74 23.43 -15.83 25.51
N LEU A 75 22.46 -15.58 26.41
CA LEU A 75 22.28 -16.35 27.65
C LEU A 75 21.66 -17.73 27.42
N ALA A 76 20.86 -17.91 26.37
CA ALA A 76 20.26 -19.19 26.00
C ALA A 76 19.99 -19.24 24.48
N PRO A 77 21.02 -19.56 23.66
CA PRO A 77 20.94 -19.46 22.19
C PRO A 77 19.92 -20.39 21.52
N GLU A 78 19.51 -21.45 22.22
CA GLU A 78 18.57 -22.47 21.73
C GLU A 78 17.13 -22.20 22.18
N GLU A 79 16.88 -21.19 23.02
CA GLU A 79 15.54 -20.87 23.49
C GLU A 79 14.75 -20.09 22.41
N TRP A 80 13.71 -20.70 21.84
CA TRP A 80 12.94 -20.12 20.73
C TRP A 80 12.32 -18.76 21.08
N LEU A 81 11.94 -18.52 22.35
CA LEU A 81 11.38 -17.24 22.77
C LEU A 81 12.38 -16.10 22.62
N ARG A 82 13.66 -16.35 22.91
CA ARG A 82 14.73 -15.34 22.76
C ARG A 82 15.06 -15.08 21.30
N GLN A 83 15.00 -16.12 20.47
CA GLN A 83 15.14 -15.99 19.02
C GLN A 83 14.02 -15.12 18.45
N GLU A 84 12.78 -15.33 18.90
CA GLU A 84 11.64 -14.48 18.53
C GLU A 84 11.81 -13.04 18.96
N MET A 85 12.23 -12.79 20.21
CA MET A 85 12.47 -11.44 20.71
C MET A 85 13.47 -10.68 19.83
N LEU A 86 14.58 -11.33 19.44
CA LEU A 86 15.56 -10.72 18.54
C LEU A 86 14.98 -10.52 17.13
N ALA A 87 14.29 -11.51 16.57
CA ALA A 87 13.65 -11.38 15.27
C ALA A 87 12.67 -10.19 15.20
N ARG A 88 11.82 -10.02 16.21
CA ARG A 88 10.88 -8.87 16.31
C ARG A 88 11.62 -7.54 16.46
N ALA A 89 12.74 -7.50 17.18
CA ALA A 89 13.56 -6.29 17.30
C ALA A 89 14.23 -5.91 15.97
N LEU A 90 14.79 -6.90 15.26
CA LEU A 90 15.39 -6.73 13.94
C LEU A 90 14.37 -6.21 12.92
N VAL A 91 13.14 -6.76 12.91
CA VAL A 91 12.06 -6.28 12.02
C VAL A 91 11.66 -4.84 12.33
N ARG A 92 11.65 -4.43 13.61
CA ARG A 92 11.41 -3.02 13.96
C ARG A 92 12.51 -2.11 13.41
N ARG A 93 13.78 -2.54 13.48
CA ARG A 93 14.90 -1.79 12.92
C ARG A 93 14.85 -1.73 11.39
N PHE A 94 14.54 -2.85 10.74
CA PHE A 94 14.26 -2.89 9.30
C PHE A 94 13.15 -1.91 8.90
N ARG A 95 12.02 -1.85 9.62
CA ARG A 95 10.96 -0.87 9.33
C ARG A 95 11.38 0.58 9.56
N ALA A 96 12.38 0.82 10.42
CA ALA A 96 12.92 2.15 10.66
C ALA A 96 13.85 2.59 9.52
N ASN A 97 14.77 1.73 9.07
CA ASN A 97 15.89 2.14 8.20
C ASN A 97 16.01 1.36 6.86
N GLY A 98 15.20 0.34 6.63
CA GLY A 98 15.23 -0.48 5.41
C GLY A 98 16.42 -1.44 5.29
N ASN A 99 17.09 -1.82 6.39
CA ASN A 99 18.22 -2.74 6.35
C ASN A 99 17.80 -4.20 6.08
N TYR A 100 17.98 -4.67 4.84
CA TYR A 100 17.60 -6.03 4.42
C TYR A 100 18.35 -7.15 5.17
N ALA A 101 19.53 -6.87 5.72
CA ALA A 101 20.25 -7.85 6.55
C ALA A 101 19.47 -8.17 7.84
N ASP A 102 18.78 -7.18 8.43
CA ASP A 102 17.95 -7.39 9.62
C ASP A 102 16.73 -8.27 9.29
N LEU A 103 16.13 -8.08 8.10
CA LEU A 103 15.01 -8.91 7.66
C LEU A 103 15.46 -10.36 7.41
N ALA A 104 16.61 -10.57 6.77
CA ALA A 104 17.17 -11.89 6.52
C ALA A 104 17.56 -12.61 7.83
N GLU A 105 18.17 -11.90 8.78
CA GLU A 105 18.51 -12.47 10.09
C GLU A 105 17.24 -12.82 10.90
N ALA A 106 16.22 -11.95 10.89
CA ALA A 106 14.94 -12.23 11.53
C ALA A 106 14.25 -13.47 10.93
N ASP A 107 14.28 -13.63 9.61
CA ASP A 107 13.74 -14.80 8.90
C ASP A 107 14.43 -16.10 9.39
N ALA A 108 15.76 -16.11 9.41
CA ALA A 108 16.56 -17.25 9.85
C ALA A 108 16.34 -17.61 11.34
N LEU A 109 16.23 -16.60 12.22
CA LEU A 109 15.95 -16.81 13.64
C LEU A 109 14.57 -17.43 13.86
N LEU A 110 13.56 -17.01 13.09
CA LEU A 110 12.22 -17.56 13.20
C LEU A 110 12.13 -18.99 12.65
N ASP A 111 12.87 -19.31 11.57
CA ASP A 111 12.99 -20.70 11.10
C ASP A 111 13.65 -21.59 12.17
N LYS A 112 14.74 -21.13 12.81
CA LYS A 112 15.36 -21.84 13.94
C LYS A 112 14.39 -22.02 15.10
N GLY A 113 13.65 -20.97 15.48
CA GLY A 113 12.69 -21.00 16.58
C GLY A 113 11.51 -21.93 16.32
N MET A 114 11.02 -21.98 15.08
CA MET A 114 9.97 -22.90 14.67
C MET A 114 10.43 -24.36 14.70
N ALA A 115 11.68 -24.65 14.33
CA ALA A 115 12.26 -25.98 14.37
C ALA A 115 12.56 -26.46 15.80
N GLY A 116 13.01 -25.56 16.68
CA GLY A 116 13.36 -25.88 18.07
C GLY A 116 12.17 -25.97 19.03
N ALA A 117 11.00 -25.42 18.66
CA ALA A 117 9.81 -25.45 19.51
C ALA A 117 8.97 -26.72 19.29
N PRO A 118 8.39 -27.33 20.33
CA PRO A 118 7.42 -28.41 20.18
C PRO A 118 6.13 -27.91 19.53
N PHE A 119 5.49 -28.70 18.67
CA PHE A 119 4.20 -28.34 18.09
C PHE A 119 3.09 -28.40 19.17
N PRO A 120 2.17 -27.42 19.26
CA PRO A 120 2.00 -26.23 18.42
C PRO A 120 2.68 -24.95 18.96
N ALA A 121 3.50 -25.04 20.01
CA ALA A 121 4.23 -23.89 20.59
C ALA A 121 5.26 -23.29 19.62
N GLY A 122 5.91 -22.18 19.97
CA GLY A 122 6.92 -21.52 19.13
C GLY A 122 6.43 -20.21 18.53
N PRO A 123 7.30 -19.49 17.80
CA PRO A 123 7.06 -18.11 17.38
C PRO A 123 6.16 -18.01 16.15
N SER A 124 5.01 -18.67 16.20
CA SER A 124 4.16 -18.98 15.05
C SER A 124 3.56 -17.74 14.40
N LEU A 125 3.00 -16.82 15.21
CA LEU A 125 2.45 -15.56 14.71
C LEU A 125 3.56 -14.65 14.17
N SER A 126 4.66 -14.48 14.90
CA SER A 126 5.82 -13.72 14.43
C SER A 126 6.41 -14.29 13.13
N ARG A 127 6.48 -15.62 12.99
CA ARG A 127 6.88 -16.27 11.73
C ARG A 127 5.95 -15.89 10.60
N ALA A 128 4.64 -15.91 10.85
CA ALA A 128 3.64 -15.54 9.86
C ALA A 128 3.78 -14.06 9.43
N GLU A 129 3.96 -13.15 10.40
CA GLU A 129 4.14 -11.71 10.15
C GLU A 129 5.41 -11.41 9.33
N VAL A 130 6.55 -12.00 9.69
CA VAL A 130 7.82 -11.75 8.99
C VAL A 130 7.83 -12.37 7.61
N SER A 131 7.27 -13.57 7.46
CA SER A 131 7.12 -14.20 6.15
C SER A 131 6.25 -13.34 5.23
N LEU A 132 5.15 -12.78 5.75
CA LEU A 132 4.30 -11.88 4.99
C LEU A 132 5.01 -10.57 4.62
N LEU A 133 5.77 -9.98 5.55
CA LEU A 133 6.59 -8.79 5.30
C LEU A 133 7.62 -9.03 4.19
N ALA A 134 8.15 -10.25 4.10
CA ALA A 134 9.07 -10.70 3.06
C ALA A 134 8.36 -11.27 1.80
N HIS A 135 7.02 -11.17 1.72
CA HIS A 135 6.22 -11.69 0.60
C HIS A 135 6.28 -13.22 0.38
N ARG A 136 6.62 -13.98 1.43
CA ARG A 136 6.72 -15.45 1.43
C ARG A 136 5.42 -16.07 1.95
N LEU A 137 4.47 -16.32 1.04
CA LEU A 137 3.11 -16.75 1.42
C LEU A 137 3.07 -18.15 2.06
N GLU A 138 3.81 -19.13 1.53
CA GLU A 138 3.77 -20.50 2.06
C GLU A 138 4.33 -20.59 3.51
N PRO A 139 5.52 -20.03 3.83
CA PRO A 139 5.96 -19.95 5.22
C PRO A 139 4.98 -19.18 6.13
N ALA A 140 4.32 -18.13 5.61
CA ALA A 140 3.34 -17.39 6.37
C ALA A 140 2.13 -18.26 6.75
N GLU A 141 1.61 -19.05 5.81
CA GLU A 141 0.53 -20.00 6.05
C GLU A 141 0.90 -21.09 7.05
N LYS A 142 2.12 -21.64 6.98
CA LYS A 142 2.60 -22.65 7.93
C LYS A 142 2.66 -22.08 9.35
N GLY A 143 3.18 -20.86 9.50
CA GLY A 143 3.18 -20.14 10.78
C GLY A 143 1.76 -19.94 11.31
N LEU A 144 0.85 -19.50 10.43
CA LEU A 144 -0.54 -19.23 10.81
C LEU A 144 -1.33 -20.50 11.17
N ALA A 145 -1.12 -21.59 10.44
CA ALA A 145 -1.72 -22.89 10.74
C ALA A 145 -1.27 -23.40 12.12
N ARG A 146 0.02 -23.23 12.46
CA ARG A 146 0.54 -23.58 13.79
C ARG A 146 -0.04 -22.68 14.89
N PHE A 147 -0.15 -21.38 14.64
CA PHE A 147 -0.79 -20.43 15.57
C PHE A 147 -2.22 -20.84 15.91
N PHE A 148 -3.06 -21.12 14.90
CA PHE A 148 -4.45 -21.55 15.13
C PHE A 148 -4.60 -22.99 15.67
N ALA A 149 -3.51 -23.76 15.74
CA ALA A 149 -3.51 -25.09 16.35
C ALA A 149 -3.16 -25.06 17.84
N GLN A 150 -2.84 -23.89 18.40
CA GLN A 150 -2.59 -23.73 19.83
C GLN A 150 -3.88 -24.00 20.62
N LYS A 151 -3.73 -24.62 21.80
CA LYS A 151 -4.86 -25.05 22.63
C LYS A 151 -5.53 -23.88 23.36
N ASP A 152 -4.72 -22.89 23.74
CA ASP A 152 -5.21 -21.71 24.42
C ASP A 152 -5.83 -20.76 23.40
N GLU A 153 -6.95 -20.14 23.79
CA GLU A 153 -7.58 -19.12 22.96
C GLU A 153 -6.65 -17.89 22.91
N PRO A 154 -6.21 -17.45 21.71
CA PRO A 154 -5.41 -16.24 21.59
C PRO A 154 -6.21 -15.04 22.11
N ASP A 155 -5.52 -14.04 22.65
CA ASP A 155 -6.18 -12.80 23.01
C ASP A 155 -6.77 -12.09 21.77
N GLY A 156 -7.62 -11.09 21.99
CA GLY A 156 -8.30 -10.39 20.90
C GLY A 156 -7.34 -9.76 19.89
N ASP A 157 -6.22 -9.21 20.36
CA ASP A 157 -5.22 -8.54 19.53
C ASP A 157 -4.46 -9.56 18.67
N GLU A 158 -4.04 -10.69 19.26
CA GLU A 158 -3.38 -11.79 18.56
C GLU A 158 -4.31 -12.48 17.56
N ALA A 159 -5.57 -12.70 17.92
CA ALA A 159 -6.58 -13.23 17.03
C ALA A 159 -6.83 -12.30 15.83
N ALA A 160 -6.99 -10.99 16.09
CA ALA A 160 -7.10 -9.98 15.03
C ALA A 160 -5.85 -9.96 14.14
N GLY A 161 -4.65 -10.11 14.71
CA GLY A 161 -3.39 -10.26 14.00
C GLY A 161 -3.37 -11.48 13.07
N GLY A 162 -3.71 -12.66 13.59
CA GLY A 162 -3.78 -13.89 12.81
C GLY A 162 -4.78 -13.82 11.65
N TRP A 163 -5.98 -13.29 11.89
CA TRP A 163 -6.97 -13.09 10.83
C TRP A 163 -6.56 -12.01 9.82
N SER A 164 -5.87 -10.96 10.26
CA SER A 164 -5.28 -9.96 9.36
C SER A 164 -4.26 -10.59 8.40
N ILE A 165 -3.36 -11.44 8.91
CA ILE A 165 -2.37 -12.14 8.07
C ILE A 165 -3.06 -13.09 7.09
N ARG A 166 -4.11 -13.80 7.53
CA ARG A 166 -4.93 -14.63 6.62
C ARG A 166 -5.52 -13.80 5.48
N GLY A 167 -6.01 -12.61 5.79
CA GLY A 167 -6.52 -11.67 4.80
C GLY A 167 -5.44 -11.18 3.85
N ASP A 168 -4.25 -10.85 4.36
CA ASP A 168 -3.12 -10.40 3.55
C ASP A 168 -2.62 -11.50 2.60
N ILE A 169 -2.61 -12.77 3.04
CA ILE A 169 -2.27 -13.92 2.19
C ILE A 169 -3.31 -14.07 1.07
N ALA A 170 -4.60 -14.04 1.40
CA ALA A 170 -5.67 -14.10 0.41
C ALA A 170 -5.59 -12.95 -0.60
N PHE A 171 -5.34 -11.73 -0.11
CA PHE A 171 -5.16 -10.55 -0.94
C PHE A 171 -3.98 -10.70 -1.91
N GLN A 172 -2.82 -11.16 -1.43
CA GLN A 172 -1.64 -11.39 -2.28
C GLN A 172 -1.83 -12.55 -3.27
N ARG A 173 -2.77 -13.46 -3.03
CA ARG A 173 -3.21 -14.49 -3.99
C ARG A 173 -4.24 -14.01 -5.00
N GLY A 174 -4.70 -12.77 -4.90
CA GLY A 174 -5.81 -12.26 -5.71
C GLY A 174 -7.19 -12.78 -5.28
N ASP A 175 -7.32 -13.45 -4.14
CA ASP A 175 -8.62 -13.83 -3.58
C ASP A 175 -9.18 -12.69 -2.71
N ILE A 176 -9.72 -11.68 -3.39
CA ILE A 176 -10.27 -10.47 -2.76
C ILE A 176 -11.46 -10.78 -1.84
N GLU A 177 -12.27 -11.79 -2.19
CA GLU A 177 -13.41 -12.19 -1.37
C GLU A 177 -12.97 -12.84 -0.05
N ALA A 178 -12.00 -13.75 -0.09
CA ALA A 178 -11.43 -14.32 1.12
C ALA A 178 -10.69 -13.27 1.96
N ALA A 179 -9.98 -12.34 1.31
CA ALA A 179 -9.33 -11.22 2.00
C ALA A 179 -10.36 -10.39 2.78
N ARG A 180 -11.48 -10.02 2.14
CA ARG A 180 -12.57 -9.27 2.77
C ARG A 180 -13.14 -9.98 3.99
N ARG A 181 -13.43 -11.28 3.87
CA ARG A 181 -13.96 -12.09 4.98
C ARG A 181 -12.98 -12.18 6.14
N ALA A 182 -11.69 -12.40 5.86
CA ALA A 182 -10.67 -12.49 6.89
C ALA A 182 -10.46 -11.16 7.63
N TYR A 183 -10.45 -10.02 6.92
CA TYR A 183 -10.37 -8.71 7.56
C TYR A 183 -11.63 -8.36 8.37
N ALA A 184 -12.82 -8.73 7.89
CA ALA A 184 -14.05 -8.57 8.69
C ALA A 184 -13.97 -9.39 9.98
N ARG A 185 -13.49 -10.64 9.89
CA ARG A 185 -13.26 -11.47 11.07
C ARG A 185 -12.20 -10.87 12.01
N ALA A 186 -11.15 -10.25 11.50
CA ALA A 186 -10.18 -9.54 12.33
C ALA A 186 -10.81 -8.35 13.07
N GLU A 187 -11.67 -7.59 12.42
CA GLU A 187 -12.40 -6.44 13.01
C GLU A 187 -13.39 -6.89 14.12
N GLU A 188 -13.93 -8.10 14.03
CA GLU A 188 -14.76 -8.71 15.09
C GLU A 188 -13.97 -9.01 16.37
N TYR A 189 -12.67 -9.32 16.26
CA TYR A 189 -11.80 -9.55 17.42
C TYR A 189 -11.27 -8.25 18.01
N ASP A 190 -10.75 -7.37 17.15
CA ASP A 190 -10.29 -6.05 17.55
C ASP A 190 -10.37 -5.05 16.39
N ASN A 191 -11.11 -3.96 16.60
CA ASN A 191 -11.21 -2.85 15.66
C ASN A 191 -10.07 -1.84 15.87
N ASN A 192 -8.85 -2.28 15.58
CA ASN A 192 -7.66 -1.45 15.71
C ASN A 192 -7.19 -0.81 14.40
N ALA A 193 -6.20 0.08 14.53
CA ALA A 193 -5.62 0.80 13.42
C ALA A 193 -5.01 -0.10 12.33
N ALA A 194 -4.44 -1.25 12.70
CA ALA A 194 -3.80 -2.15 11.77
C ALA A 194 -4.82 -2.90 10.89
N VAL A 195 -5.96 -3.30 11.45
CA VAL A 195 -7.09 -3.87 10.70
C VAL A 195 -7.70 -2.82 9.78
N ALA A 196 -7.97 -1.62 10.32
CA ALA A 196 -8.57 -0.54 9.55
C ALA A 196 -7.70 -0.08 8.36
N LEU A 197 -6.37 -0.08 8.49
CA LEU A 197 -5.44 0.23 7.39
C LEU A 197 -5.52 -0.81 6.26
N ARG A 198 -5.61 -2.10 6.59
CA ARG A 198 -5.74 -3.17 5.60
C ARG A 198 -7.06 -3.10 4.86
N GLN A 199 -8.16 -2.86 5.57
CA GLN A 199 -9.46 -2.65 4.96
C GLN A 199 -9.51 -1.38 4.11
N SER A 200 -8.79 -0.32 4.51
CA SER A 200 -8.63 0.88 3.68
C SER A 200 -7.90 0.56 2.37
N MET A 201 -6.80 -0.18 2.43
CA MET A 201 -6.08 -0.62 1.24
C MET A 201 -6.97 -1.49 0.35
N LEU A 202 -7.66 -2.48 0.91
CA LEU A 202 -8.60 -3.32 0.16
C LEU A 202 -9.66 -2.46 -0.56
N ALA A 203 -10.27 -1.50 0.14
CA ALA A 203 -11.27 -0.61 -0.43
C ALA A 203 -10.69 0.21 -1.59
N LEU A 204 -9.49 0.80 -1.42
CA LEU A 204 -8.82 1.55 -2.49
C LEU A 204 -8.59 0.66 -3.72
N ARG A 205 -8.04 -0.54 -3.52
CA ARG A 205 -7.67 -1.46 -4.61
C ARG A 205 -8.84 -2.17 -5.28
N THR A 206 -10.04 -2.06 -4.71
CA THR A 206 -11.29 -2.60 -5.27
C THR A 206 -12.25 -1.51 -5.72
N GLY A 207 -11.77 -0.25 -5.80
CA GLY A 207 -12.51 0.85 -6.40
C GLY A 207 -13.48 1.61 -5.48
N ASP A 208 -13.28 1.54 -4.15
CA ASP A 208 -13.96 2.37 -3.15
C ASP A 208 -12.96 3.27 -2.40
N PRO A 209 -12.38 4.28 -3.07
CA PRO A 209 -11.42 5.20 -2.46
C PRO A 209 -12.05 6.05 -1.35
N GLU A 210 -13.36 6.22 -1.38
CA GLU A 210 -14.12 6.99 -0.40
C GLU A 210 -14.19 6.23 0.94
N LEU A 211 -14.50 4.94 0.91
CA LEU A 211 -14.35 4.07 2.10
C LEU A 211 -12.90 4.01 2.58
N ALA A 212 -11.94 3.90 1.65
CA ALA A 212 -10.51 3.92 2.00
C ALA A 212 -10.14 5.19 2.78
N ARG A 213 -10.59 6.36 2.29
CA ARG A 213 -10.42 7.67 2.94
C ARG A 213 -11.02 7.69 4.34
N ARG A 214 -12.28 7.27 4.50
CA ARG A 214 -12.97 7.29 5.80
C ARG A 214 -12.24 6.44 6.84
N ARG A 215 -11.77 5.25 6.47
CA ARG A 215 -11.03 4.36 7.39
C ARG A 215 -9.71 4.98 7.84
N VAL A 216 -8.92 5.53 6.91
CA VAL A 216 -7.68 6.25 7.23
C VAL A 216 -7.92 7.45 8.14
N ASN A 217 -8.97 8.22 7.88
CA ASN A 217 -9.34 9.36 8.72
C ASN A 217 -9.75 8.97 10.14
N ALA A 218 -10.41 7.83 10.33
CA ALA A 218 -10.74 7.31 11.65
C ALA A 218 -9.46 7.01 12.46
N ILE A 219 -8.47 6.40 11.81
CA ILE A 219 -7.16 6.10 12.41
C ILE A 219 -6.42 7.38 12.81
N MET A 220 -6.45 8.42 11.98
CA MET A 220 -5.80 9.70 12.28
C MET A 220 -6.33 10.34 13.59
N ARG A 221 -7.61 10.12 13.91
CA ARG A 221 -8.28 10.60 15.13
C ARG A 221 -8.03 9.72 16.35
N ALA A 222 -7.47 8.52 16.19
CA ALA A 222 -7.25 7.62 17.32
C ALA A 222 -6.28 8.26 18.36
N PRO A 223 -6.62 8.24 19.66
CA PRO A 223 -5.87 8.99 20.69
C PRO A 223 -4.53 8.35 21.08
N LYS A 224 -4.37 7.04 20.90
CA LYS A 224 -3.23 6.24 21.42
C LYS A 224 -2.17 5.89 20.36
N LEU A 225 -2.13 6.58 19.23
CA LEU A 225 -1.12 6.35 18.19
C LEU A 225 0.02 7.34 18.27
N ASN A 226 1.24 6.83 18.19
CA ASN A 226 2.46 7.63 18.22
C ASN A 226 2.62 8.46 16.93
N ARG A 227 3.60 9.36 16.95
CA ARG A 227 3.87 10.31 15.87
C ARG A 227 4.23 9.61 14.54
N TRP A 228 5.09 8.61 14.60
CA TRP A 228 5.50 7.82 13.43
C TRP A 228 4.31 7.13 12.75
N VAL A 229 3.46 6.41 13.52
CA VAL A 229 2.29 5.72 12.97
C VAL A 229 1.34 6.71 12.29
N LYS A 230 1.04 7.84 12.93
CA LYS A 230 0.15 8.86 12.34
C LYS A 230 0.75 9.51 11.09
N ALA A 231 2.06 9.71 11.03
CA ALA A 231 2.71 10.19 9.82
C ALA A 231 2.63 9.14 8.68
N GLN A 232 2.77 7.84 8.97
CA GLN A 232 2.55 6.78 7.98
C GLN A 232 1.10 6.72 7.48
N VAL A 233 0.13 6.91 8.39
CA VAL A 233 -1.28 6.99 8.01
C VAL A 233 -1.57 8.22 7.14
N ALA A 234 -0.90 9.35 7.39
CA ALA A 234 -0.98 10.52 6.51
C ALA A 234 -0.39 10.25 5.10
N ILE A 235 0.69 9.47 4.99
CA ILE A 235 1.18 9.02 3.68
C ILE A 235 0.15 8.12 2.96
N GLN A 236 -0.56 7.25 3.67
CA GLN A 236 -1.66 6.49 3.06
C GLN A 236 -2.82 7.38 2.63
N ARG A 237 -3.13 8.43 3.40
CA ARG A 237 -4.12 9.43 2.99
C ARG A 237 -3.70 10.16 1.72
N ALA A 238 -2.40 10.45 1.56
CA ALA A 238 -1.85 11.05 0.35
C ALA A 238 -1.89 10.07 -0.84
N THR A 239 -1.59 8.80 -0.61
CA THR A 239 -1.67 7.74 -1.64
C THR A 239 -3.08 7.60 -2.21
N ILE A 240 -4.10 7.59 -1.35
CA ILE A 240 -5.51 7.62 -1.79
C ILE A 240 -5.77 8.86 -2.66
N ALA A 241 -5.27 10.03 -2.24
CA ALA A 241 -5.47 11.28 -2.96
C ALA A 241 -4.73 11.34 -4.32
N TYR A 242 -3.52 10.76 -4.42
CA TYR A 242 -2.84 10.57 -5.70
C TYR A 242 -3.66 9.65 -6.62
N GLY A 243 -4.14 8.53 -6.07
CA GLY A 243 -4.94 7.53 -6.79
C GLY A 243 -6.28 8.05 -7.30
N THR A 244 -6.85 9.12 -6.72
CA THR A 244 -8.10 9.74 -7.16
C THR A 244 -7.93 11.11 -7.82
N GLY A 245 -6.70 11.54 -8.09
CA GLY A 245 -6.43 12.83 -8.75
C GLY A 245 -6.55 14.08 -7.86
N ASP A 246 -6.82 13.94 -6.56
CA ASP A 246 -6.83 15.06 -5.60
C ASP A 246 -5.41 15.38 -5.13
N TRP A 247 -4.56 15.82 -6.07
CA TRP A 247 -3.16 16.10 -5.80
C TRP A 247 -2.95 17.28 -4.84
N ALA A 248 -3.96 18.15 -4.68
CA ALA A 248 -3.91 19.20 -3.67
C ALA A 248 -4.03 18.61 -2.26
N ALA A 249 -4.95 17.66 -2.04
CA ALA A 249 -5.01 16.93 -0.77
C ALA A 249 -3.76 16.06 -0.56
N ALA A 250 -3.25 15.40 -1.60
CA ALA A 250 -2.01 14.63 -1.51
C ALA A 250 -0.87 15.51 -0.98
N GLY A 251 -0.68 16.70 -1.58
CA GLY A 251 0.32 17.67 -1.16
C GLY A 251 0.16 18.15 0.29
N ARG A 252 -1.08 18.38 0.76
CA ARG A 252 -1.33 18.72 2.17
C ARG A 252 -0.87 17.62 3.11
N TRP A 253 -1.20 16.37 2.80
CA TRP A 253 -0.91 15.24 3.69
C TRP A 253 0.54 14.79 3.68
N VAL A 254 1.26 14.86 2.56
CA VAL A 254 2.72 14.58 2.54
C VAL A 254 3.52 15.63 3.31
N ARG A 255 3.17 16.92 3.18
CA ARG A 255 3.80 17.99 3.96
C ARG A 255 3.47 17.88 5.45
N PHE A 256 2.24 17.49 5.78
CA PHE A 256 1.88 17.17 7.15
C PHE A 256 2.74 16.00 7.67
N ALA A 257 2.86 14.89 6.93
CA ALA A 257 3.63 13.73 7.37
C ALA A 257 5.09 14.09 7.68
N ASP A 258 5.77 14.79 6.77
CA ASP A 258 7.16 15.23 6.94
C ASP A 258 7.32 16.21 8.12
N GLY A 259 6.50 17.25 8.20
CA GLY A 259 6.53 18.20 9.33
C GLY A 259 6.11 17.56 10.66
N PHE A 260 5.26 16.55 10.61
CA PHE A 260 4.78 15.82 11.77
C PHE A 260 5.72 14.69 12.19
N PHE A 261 6.62 14.18 11.35
CA PHE A 261 7.65 13.22 11.79
C PHE A 261 8.95 13.48 11.01
N PRO A 262 9.72 14.49 11.43
CA PRO A 262 10.83 14.99 10.63
C PRO A 262 11.99 13.99 10.55
N GLY A 263 12.74 14.12 9.45
CA GLY A 263 13.96 13.36 9.20
C GLY A 263 13.74 11.99 8.56
N ASN A 264 12.49 11.58 8.29
CA ASN A 264 12.23 10.33 7.59
C ASN A 264 12.49 10.50 6.07
N PRO A 265 13.46 9.79 5.47
CA PRO A 265 13.83 9.97 4.07
C PRO A 265 12.70 9.74 3.08
N LEU A 266 11.82 8.77 3.34
CA LEU A 266 10.70 8.45 2.46
C LEU A 266 9.64 9.57 2.49
N MET A 267 9.30 10.10 3.67
CA MET A 267 8.38 11.23 3.79
C MET A 267 8.92 12.49 3.10
N MET A 268 10.21 12.76 3.25
CA MET A 268 10.89 13.83 2.51
C MET A 268 10.83 13.60 0.99
N ALA A 269 10.95 12.34 0.54
CA ALA A 269 10.86 11.97 -0.87
C ALA A 269 9.44 12.17 -1.44
N PHE A 270 8.39 11.88 -0.67
CA PHE A 270 7.01 12.23 -1.03
C PHE A 270 6.82 13.75 -1.20
N VAL A 271 7.46 14.57 -0.35
CA VAL A 271 7.46 16.04 -0.52
C VAL A 271 8.21 16.46 -1.79
N ALA A 272 9.35 15.84 -2.09
CA ALA A 272 10.10 16.11 -3.32
C ALA A 272 9.28 15.73 -4.57
N GLN A 273 8.62 14.57 -4.58
CA GLN A 273 7.66 14.18 -5.62
C GLN A 273 6.56 15.23 -5.80
N GLN A 274 5.94 15.65 -4.69
CA GLN A 274 4.86 16.63 -4.75
C GLN A 274 5.32 17.95 -5.40
N ARG A 275 6.57 18.36 -5.20
CA ARG A 275 7.12 19.54 -5.90
C ARG A 275 7.14 19.37 -7.41
N ALA A 276 7.52 18.20 -7.92
CA ALA A 276 7.49 17.93 -9.35
C ALA A 276 6.05 17.90 -9.89
N VAL A 277 5.10 17.30 -9.14
CA VAL A 277 3.66 17.32 -9.47
C VAL A 277 3.11 18.76 -9.50
N GLU A 278 3.60 19.64 -8.63
CA GLU A 278 3.27 21.08 -8.59
C GLU A 278 4.01 21.90 -9.67
N GLY A 279 4.79 21.27 -10.55
CA GLY A 279 5.56 21.92 -11.63
C GLY A 279 6.93 22.46 -11.21
N ALA A 280 7.28 22.40 -9.92
CA ALA A 280 8.57 22.82 -9.38
C ALA A 280 9.63 21.70 -9.50
N VAL A 281 9.84 21.19 -10.71
CA VAL A 281 10.74 20.04 -10.97
C VAL A 281 12.20 20.30 -10.54
N PRO A 282 12.79 21.50 -10.74
CA PRO A 282 14.13 21.79 -10.22
C PRO A 282 14.23 21.69 -8.68
N ASP A 283 13.21 22.16 -7.93
CA ASP A 283 13.16 22.02 -6.47
C ASP A 283 13.04 20.54 -6.07
N SER A 284 12.26 19.75 -6.82
CA SER A 284 12.16 18.30 -6.62
C SER A 284 13.53 17.60 -6.72
N VAL A 285 14.28 17.85 -7.79
CA VAL A 285 15.62 17.27 -8.00
C VAL A 285 16.57 17.62 -6.86
N MET A 286 16.68 18.91 -6.51
CA MET A 286 17.53 19.38 -5.41
C MET A 286 17.16 18.68 -4.09
N ARG A 287 15.86 18.48 -3.81
CA ARG A 287 15.41 17.80 -2.60
C ARG A 287 15.79 16.33 -2.59
N TYR A 288 15.61 15.62 -3.70
CA TYR A 288 16.06 14.23 -3.81
C TYR A 288 17.56 14.09 -3.59
N GLU A 289 18.37 14.95 -4.21
CA GLU A 289 19.83 14.95 -4.02
C GLU A 289 20.21 15.20 -2.56
N LYS A 290 19.54 16.14 -1.88
CA LYS A 290 19.75 16.39 -0.45
C LYS A 290 19.41 15.19 0.42
N ILE A 291 18.32 14.47 0.12
CA ILE A 291 17.95 13.24 0.83
C ILE A 291 19.05 12.19 0.64
N LEU A 292 19.48 11.97 -0.60
CA LEU A 292 20.47 10.95 -0.97
C LEU A 292 21.87 11.23 -0.43
N ALA A 293 22.21 12.49 -0.16
CA ALA A 293 23.44 12.86 0.53
C ALA A 293 23.49 12.35 1.98
N ALA A 294 22.33 12.16 2.63
CA ALA A 294 22.21 11.66 4.00
C ALA A 294 21.82 10.17 4.06
N ALA A 295 20.97 9.71 3.14
CA ALA A 295 20.41 8.36 3.14
C ALA A 295 20.36 7.79 1.71
N PRO A 296 21.28 6.89 1.31
CA PRO A 296 21.36 6.36 -0.05
C PRO A 296 20.30 5.26 -0.30
N LEU A 297 19.02 5.63 -0.27
CA LEU A 297 17.90 4.72 -0.50
C LEU A 297 17.64 4.52 -2.01
N PRO A 298 17.63 3.27 -2.51
CA PRO A 298 17.47 3.02 -3.94
C PRO A 298 16.10 3.46 -4.49
N GLU A 299 15.05 3.42 -3.68
CA GLU A 299 13.71 3.93 -4.06
C GLU A 299 13.76 5.43 -4.38
N VAL A 300 14.56 6.20 -3.63
CA VAL A 300 14.75 7.64 -3.84
C VAL A 300 15.70 7.90 -5.01
N MET A 301 16.70 7.04 -5.21
CA MET A 301 17.55 7.08 -6.40
C MET A 301 16.74 6.82 -7.67
N ASP A 302 15.82 5.87 -7.66
CA ASP A 302 14.94 5.58 -8.79
C ASP A 302 14.00 6.77 -9.09
N ALA A 303 13.37 7.34 -8.06
CA ALA A 303 12.53 8.53 -8.22
C ALA A 303 13.29 9.72 -8.83
N LEU A 304 14.53 9.95 -8.37
CA LEU A 304 15.42 10.97 -8.93
C LEU A 304 15.81 10.63 -10.38
N ALA A 305 16.26 9.40 -10.63
CA ALA A 305 16.66 8.95 -11.95
C ALA A 305 15.51 9.08 -12.97
N PHE A 306 14.29 8.74 -12.57
CA PHE A 306 13.10 8.87 -13.40
C PHE A 306 12.76 10.35 -13.66
N THR A 307 12.78 11.18 -12.61
CA THR A 307 12.57 12.64 -12.74
C THR A 307 13.58 13.28 -13.70
N LEU A 308 14.86 12.94 -13.58
CA LEU A 308 15.92 13.41 -14.48
C LEU A 308 15.69 12.96 -15.93
N ARG A 309 15.23 11.72 -16.14
CA ARG A 309 14.90 11.19 -17.47
C ARG A 309 13.79 12.01 -18.14
N LEU A 310 12.75 12.36 -17.39
CA LEU A 310 11.66 13.20 -17.88
C LEU A 310 12.12 14.60 -18.29
N GLN A 311 13.20 15.11 -17.68
CA GLN A 311 13.82 16.39 -18.06
C GLN A 311 14.85 16.28 -19.20
N GLY A 312 15.00 15.11 -19.84
CA GLY A 312 16.02 14.89 -20.87
C GLY A 312 17.45 14.75 -20.35
N ARG A 313 17.65 14.69 -19.02
CA ARG A 313 18.97 14.55 -18.37
C ARG A 313 19.40 13.07 -18.31
N GLY A 314 19.46 12.43 -19.48
CA GLY A 314 19.63 10.98 -19.60
C GLY A 314 20.92 10.41 -19.02
N ARG A 315 22.04 11.15 -19.08
CA ARG A 315 23.33 10.71 -18.50
C ARG A 315 23.26 10.64 -16.98
N GLU A 316 22.70 11.67 -16.34
CA GLU A 316 22.56 11.74 -14.88
C GLU A 316 21.52 10.74 -14.38
N SER A 317 20.42 10.59 -15.12
CA SER A 317 19.42 9.54 -14.89
C SER A 317 20.06 8.16 -14.82
N ARG A 318 20.88 7.79 -15.81
CA ARG A 318 21.57 6.48 -15.84
C ARG A 318 22.50 6.30 -14.64
N ALA A 319 23.29 7.33 -14.29
CA ALA A 319 24.21 7.23 -13.16
C ALA A 319 23.50 6.95 -11.82
N TRP A 320 22.30 7.50 -11.61
CA TRP A 320 21.48 7.21 -10.43
C TRP A 320 20.78 5.85 -10.53
N ALA A 321 20.26 5.50 -11.71
CA ALA A 321 19.67 4.19 -11.95
C ALA A 321 20.67 3.05 -11.70
N ASP A 322 21.90 3.16 -12.19
CA ASP A 322 22.94 2.13 -12.00
C ASP A 322 23.25 1.91 -10.51
N LYS A 323 23.28 2.99 -9.71
CA LYS A 323 23.46 2.90 -8.25
C LYS A 323 22.28 2.20 -7.58
N ALA A 324 21.05 2.57 -7.95
CA ALA A 324 19.85 1.97 -7.41
C ALA A 324 19.79 0.47 -7.75
N GLY A 325 20.04 0.12 -9.02
CA GLY A 325 20.06 -1.24 -9.54
C GLY A 325 21.08 -2.13 -8.83
N ALA A 326 22.27 -1.62 -8.50
CA ALA A 326 23.26 -2.35 -7.71
C ALA A 326 22.75 -2.70 -6.30
N ILE A 327 22.08 -1.76 -5.63
CA ILE A 327 21.50 -1.99 -4.30
C ILE A 327 20.32 -2.97 -4.41
N TRP A 328 19.47 -2.84 -5.44
CA TRP A 328 18.36 -3.78 -5.66
C TRP A 328 18.83 -5.19 -5.93
N ALA A 329 19.87 -5.37 -6.74
CA ALA A 329 20.46 -6.68 -7.00
C ALA A 329 20.98 -7.33 -5.71
N GLU A 330 21.63 -6.55 -4.83
CA GLU A 330 22.10 -7.07 -3.53
C GLU A 330 20.93 -7.41 -2.60
N ARG A 331 19.91 -6.57 -2.51
CA ARG A 331 18.68 -6.84 -1.73
C ARG A 331 17.97 -8.10 -2.24
N TYR A 332 17.92 -8.29 -3.56
CA TYR A 332 17.35 -9.48 -4.19
C TYR A 332 18.16 -10.73 -3.89
N ARG A 333 19.49 -10.65 -3.83
CA ARG A 333 20.34 -11.77 -3.42
C ARG A 333 20.10 -12.19 -1.97
N LEU A 334 19.83 -11.22 -1.09
CA LEU A 334 19.56 -11.47 0.33
C LEU A 334 18.14 -12.00 0.58
N MET A 335 17.13 -11.34 0.01
CA MET A 335 15.72 -11.66 0.20
C MET A 335 14.96 -11.52 -1.14
N PRO A 336 14.99 -12.54 -2.01
CA PRO A 336 14.46 -12.46 -3.37
C PRO A 336 12.99 -12.03 -3.43
N GLU A 337 12.12 -12.65 -2.63
CA GLU A 337 10.68 -12.37 -2.62
C GLU A 337 10.37 -10.97 -2.10
N ALA A 338 11.15 -10.46 -1.14
CA ALA A 338 10.96 -9.12 -0.58
C ALA A 338 11.36 -8.02 -1.56
N ALA A 339 12.40 -8.24 -2.37
CA ALA A 339 12.93 -7.26 -3.32
C ALA A 339 12.38 -7.39 -4.75
N ALA A 340 11.71 -8.50 -5.09
CA ALA A 340 11.34 -8.83 -6.46
C ALA A 340 10.55 -7.73 -7.17
N ALA A 341 9.47 -7.23 -6.55
CA ALA A 341 8.62 -6.21 -7.16
C ALA A 341 9.38 -4.90 -7.40
N HIS A 342 10.21 -4.47 -6.45
CA HIS A 342 11.03 -3.26 -6.58
C HIS A 342 12.08 -3.40 -7.69
N LEU A 343 12.75 -4.55 -7.80
CA LEU A 343 13.71 -4.80 -8.87
C LEU A 343 13.01 -4.86 -10.24
N VAL A 344 11.83 -5.48 -10.34
CA VAL A 344 11.02 -5.48 -11.56
C VAL A 344 10.67 -4.05 -11.97
N GLU A 345 10.17 -3.24 -11.05
CA GLU A 345 9.84 -1.83 -11.30
C GLU A 345 11.04 -1.02 -11.76
N HIS A 346 12.18 -1.17 -11.10
CA HIS A 346 13.44 -0.55 -11.48
C HIS A 346 13.82 -0.89 -12.93
N GLU A 347 13.85 -2.17 -13.29
CA GLU A 347 14.23 -2.61 -14.64
C GLU A 347 13.22 -2.13 -15.71
N LEU A 348 11.92 -2.10 -15.40
CA LEU A 348 10.89 -1.61 -16.33
C LEU A 348 10.92 -0.09 -16.54
N ALA A 349 11.29 0.68 -15.52
CA ALA A 349 11.29 2.14 -15.59
C ALA A 349 12.64 2.71 -16.04
N LEU A 350 13.73 2.09 -15.62
CA LEU A 350 15.08 2.66 -15.65
C LEU A 350 16.13 1.76 -16.30
N GLY A 351 15.93 0.43 -16.27
CA GLY A 351 16.85 -0.58 -16.77
C GLY A 351 16.39 -1.29 -18.06
N ASP A 352 16.50 -2.62 -18.08
CA ASP A 352 16.18 -3.47 -19.23
C ASP A 352 14.91 -4.30 -18.97
N PRO A 353 13.80 -4.05 -19.70
CA PRO A 353 12.57 -4.84 -19.58
C PRO A 353 12.75 -6.35 -19.80
N ALA A 354 13.75 -6.78 -20.58
CA ALA A 354 14.03 -8.20 -20.78
C ALA A 354 14.52 -8.88 -19.48
N ARG A 355 15.26 -8.14 -18.63
CA ARG A 355 15.67 -8.60 -17.30
C ARG A 355 14.49 -8.65 -16.32
N ALA A 356 13.52 -7.74 -16.48
CA ALA A 356 12.33 -7.68 -15.63
C ALA A 356 11.38 -8.87 -15.85
N LEU A 357 11.18 -9.33 -17.10
CA LEU A 357 10.18 -10.33 -17.44
C LEU A 357 10.26 -11.65 -16.64
N PRO A 358 11.41 -12.36 -16.53
CA PRO A 358 11.48 -13.59 -15.74
C PRO A 358 11.19 -13.36 -14.25
N LEU A 359 11.63 -12.22 -13.70
CA LEU A 359 11.38 -11.85 -12.31
C LEU A 359 9.89 -11.58 -12.07
N ALA A 360 9.24 -10.84 -12.96
CA ALA A 360 7.81 -10.53 -12.89
C ALA A 360 6.96 -11.80 -13.03
N LYS A 361 7.34 -12.74 -13.91
CA LYS A 361 6.67 -14.05 -14.02
C LYS A 361 6.78 -14.86 -12.73
N ALA A 362 7.97 -14.92 -12.14
CA ALA A 362 8.19 -15.63 -10.89
C ALA A 362 7.38 -15.00 -9.74
N ASP A 363 7.36 -13.68 -9.64
CA ASP A 363 6.59 -12.98 -8.62
C ASP A 363 5.08 -13.19 -8.79
N ALA A 364 4.56 -13.05 -10.01
CA ALA A 364 3.15 -13.29 -10.32
C ALA A 364 2.71 -14.74 -10.11
N GLY A 365 3.61 -15.70 -10.28
CA GLY A 365 3.36 -17.10 -9.94
C GLY A 365 3.17 -17.32 -8.45
N ARG A 366 3.88 -16.57 -7.60
CA ARG A 366 3.76 -16.67 -6.13
C ARG A 366 2.64 -15.83 -5.56
N ARG A 367 2.40 -14.64 -6.14
CA ARG A 367 1.50 -13.61 -5.63
C ARG A 367 0.64 -12.99 -6.73
N PRO A 368 -0.31 -13.74 -7.32
CA PRO A 368 -1.11 -13.31 -8.47
C PRO A 368 -2.20 -12.27 -8.13
N HIS A 369 -1.88 -11.26 -7.33
CA HIS A 369 -2.73 -10.11 -7.06
C HIS A 369 -2.54 -8.99 -8.09
N GLY A 370 -3.44 -8.01 -8.08
CA GLY A 370 -3.54 -7.00 -9.13
C GLY A 370 -2.24 -6.25 -9.44
N ALA A 371 -1.56 -5.69 -8.44
CA ALA A 371 -0.32 -4.92 -8.67
C ALA A 371 0.79 -5.78 -9.34
N THR A 372 1.03 -6.99 -8.84
CA THR A 372 2.02 -7.91 -9.46
C THR A 372 1.61 -8.31 -10.89
N LEU A 373 0.31 -8.51 -11.16
CA LEU A 373 -0.18 -8.82 -12.50
C LEU A 373 -0.05 -7.64 -13.47
N VAL A 374 -0.22 -6.40 -12.99
CA VAL A 374 0.02 -5.19 -13.79
C VAL A 374 1.51 -5.04 -14.12
N LEU A 375 2.41 -5.28 -13.15
CA LEU A 375 3.86 -5.28 -13.41
C LEU A 375 4.27 -6.36 -14.43
N LEU A 376 3.72 -7.57 -14.31
CA LEU A 376 3.92 -8.63 -15.31
C LEU A 376 3.43 -8.20 -16.69
N ALA A 377 2.22 -7.64 -16.79
CA ALA A 377 1.68 -7.16 -18.06
C ALA A 377 2.57 -6.08 -18.69
N ARG A 378 3.10 -5.14 -17.90
CA ARG A 378 4.05 -4.14 -18.37
C ARG A 378 5.33 -4.77 -18.90
N ALA A 379 5.88 -5.76 -18.20
CA ALA A 379 7.05 -6.51 -18.68
C ALA A 379 6.78 -7.26 -19.98
N GLN A 380 5.62 -7.89 -20.10
CA GLN A 380 5.20 -8.58 -21.32
C GLN A 380 5.05 -7.61 -22.50
N LEU A 381 4.36 -6.48 -22.30
CA LEU A 381 4.18 -5.47 -23.33
C LEU A 381 5.52 -4.93 -23.83
N LEU A 382 6.42 -4.55 -22.92
CA LEU A 382 7.74 -3.99 -23.25
C LEU A 382 8.69 -5.02 -23.88
N THR A 383 8.38 -6.31 -23.83
CA THR A 383 9.13 -7.40 -24.48
C THR A 383 8.39 -7.99 -25.69
N GLY A 384 7.30 -7.35 -26.15
CA GLY A 384 6.59 -7.69 -27.37
C GLY A 384 5.44 -8.70 -27.21
N ASP A 385 5.14 -9.17 -26.00
CA ASP A 385 4.04 -10.08 -25.70
C ASP A 385 2.75 -9.32 -25.30
N ALA A 386 2.20 -8.53 -26.23
CA ALA A 386 0.98 -7.75 -25.96
C ALA A 386 -0.24 -8.64 -25.63
N ARG A 387 -0.35 -9.83 -26.22
CA ARG A 387 -1.45 -10.78 -25.92
C ARG A 387 -1.34 -11.34 -24.51
N GLY A 388 -0.15 -11.75 -24.09
CA GLY A 388 0.08 -12.20 -22.72
C GLY A 388 -0.14 -11.07 -21.71
N ALA A 389 0.26 -9.83 -22.05
CA ALA A 389 -0.02 -8.66 -21.22
C ALA A 389 -1.53 -8.46 -21.01
N LEU A 390 -2.34 -8.55 -22.07
CA LEU A 390 -3.79 -8.43 -21.98
C LEU A 390 -4.40 -9.51 -21.07
N ALA A 391 -3.93 -10.76 -21.20
CA ALA A 391 -4.39 -11.86 -20.35
C ALA A 391 -4.07 -11.62 -18.86
N SER A 392 -2.88 -11.11 -18.54
CA SER A 392 -2.48 -10.76 -17.18
C SER A 392 -3.35 -9.65 -16.59
N LEU A 393 -3.66 -8.59 -17.37
CA LEU A 393 -4.53 -7.50 -16.92
C LEU A 393 -5.98 -7.94 -16.72
N TYR A 394 -6.51 -8.83 -17.57
CA TYR A 394 -7.84 -9.39 -17.36
C TYR A 394 -7.91 -10.29 -16.14
N ARG A 395 -6.85 -11.01 -15.79
CA ARG A 395 -6.79 -11.74 -14.52
C ARG A 395 -6.83 -10.79 -13.32
N ALA A 396 -6.12 -9.66 -13.37
CA ALA A 396 -6.17 -8.64 -12.33
C ALA A 396 -7.59 -8.06 -12.19
N LYS A 397 -8.21 -7.68 -13.32
CA LYS A 397 -9.60 -7.18 -13.33
C LYS A 397 -10.59 -8.22 -12.78
N ALA A 398 -10.47 -9.48 -13.20
CA ALA A 398 -11.33 -10.58 -12.77
C ALA A 398 -11.20 -10.89 -11.27
N SER A 399 -10.06 -10.58 -10.65
CA SER A 399 -9.88 -10.69 -9.20
C SER A 399 -10.66 -9.62 -8.43
N GLY A 400 -11.28 -8.64 -9.11
CA GLY A 400 -11.90 -7.47 -8.49
C GLY A 400 -10.94 -6.29 -8.27
N TRP A 401 -9.70 -6.36 -8.78
CA TRP A 401 -8.79 -5.22 -8.73
C TRP A 401 -9.30 -4.10 -9.64
N ARG A 402 -9.32 -2.87 -9.12
CA ARG A 402 -9.79 -1.68 -9.84
C ARG A 402 -8.93 -0.48 -9.47
N SER A 403 -8.17 0.02 -10.43
CA SER A 403 -7.31 1.19 -10.25
C SER A 403 -7.05 1.90 -11.58
N ALA A 404 -6.73 3.19 -11.56
CA ALA A 404 -6.49 3.95 -12.81
C ALA A 404 -5.32 3.38 -13.61
N GLY A 405 -4.23 2.95 -12.95
CA GLY A 405 -3.07 2.34 -13.59
C GLY A 405 -3.36 0.99 -14.24
N LEU A 406 -4.28 0.18 -13.69
CA LEU A 406 -4.75 -1.05 -14.36
C LEU A 406 -5.38 -0.71 -15.72
N TYR A 407 -6.25 0.30 -15.75
CA TYR A 407 -6.97 0.69 -16.96
C TYR A 407 -6.10 1.43 -17.97
N LEU A 408 -5.13 2.24 -17.51
CA LEU A 408 -4.10 2.79 -18.40
C LEU A 408 -3.24 1.69 -19.04
N ALA A 409 -2.85 0.67 -18.26
CA ALA A 409 -2.13 -0.47 -18.81
C ALA A 409 -2.98 -1.25 -19.83
N LEU A 410 -4.29 -1.41 -19.58
CA LEU A 410 -5.22 -1.99 -20.55
C LEU A 410 -5.27 -1.15 -21.83
N ALA A 411 -5.36 0.17 -21.72
CA ALA A 411 -5.36 1.05 -22.88
C ALA A 411 -4.09 0.91 -23.72
N ASP A 412 -2.92 0.89 -23.08
CA ASP A 412 -1.64 0.77 -23.77
C ASP A 412 -1.49 -0.59 -24.48
N VAL A 413 -1.91 -1.67 -23.82
CA VAL A 413 -1.91 -3.01 -24.43
C VAL A 413 -2.89 -3.10 -25.60
N GLN A 414 -4.10 -2.54 -25.47
CA GLN A 414 -5.10 -2.55 -26.54
C GLN A 414 -4.65 -1.70 -27.75
N THR A 415 -4.01 -0.56 -27.51
CA THR A 415 -3.36 0.23 -28.57
C THR A 415 -2.30 -0.60 -29.30
N ALA A 416 -1.44 -1.32 -28.57
CA ALA A 416 -0.42 -2.19 -29.18
C ALA A 416 -1.01 -3.36 -30.00
N LEU A 417 -2.24 -3.76 -29.71
CA LEU A 417 -2.98 -4.79 -30.45
C LEU A 417 -3.82 -4.21 -31.61
N GLY A 418 -3.86 -2.89 -31.79
CA GLY A 418 -4.68 -2.21 -32.80
C GLY A 418 -6.17 -2.11 -32.46
N ALA A 419 -6.56 -2.41 -31.23
CA ALA A 419 -7.94 -2.35 -30.74
C ALA A 419 -8.27 -0.96 -30.16
N ASN A 420 -8.35 0.04 -31.03
CA ASN A 420 -8.44 1.46 -30.63
C ASN A 420 -9.68 1.80 -29.80
N ASP A 421 -10.85 1.24 -30.12
CA ASP A 421 -12.09 1.52 -29.38
C ASP A 421 -11.99 0.99 -27.93
N ALA A 422 -11.51 -0.25 -27.77
CA ALA A 422 -11.27 -0.85 -26.46
C ALA A 422 -10.17 -0.09 -25.67
N ALA A 423 -9.18 0.47 -26.36
CA ALA A 423 -8.17 1.32 -25.74
C ALA A 423 -8.78 2.63 -25.22
N GLN A 424 -9.70 3.24 -25.97
CA GLN A 424 -10.38 4.47 -25.57
C GLN A 424 -11.31 4.23 -24.38
N GLU A 425 -12.11 3.16 -24.40
CA GLU A 425 -12.95 2.74 -23.26
C GLU A 425 -12.11 2.55 -21.99
N ALA A 426 -10.94 1.91 -22.11
CA ALA A 426 -10.04 1.75 -20.97
C ALA A 426 -9.47 3.09 -20.47
N ARG A 427 -9.18 4.06 -21.35
CA ARG A 427 -8.77 5.41 -20.91
C ARG A 427 -9.87 6.14 -20.17
N GLU A 428 -11.12 6.01 -20.63
CA GLU A 428 -12.29 6.60 -19.97
C GLU A 428 -12.48 6.03 -18.55
N GLU A 429 -12.41 4.71 -18.40
CA GLU A 429 -12.46 4.05 -17.08
C GLU A 429 -11.32 4.51 -16.14
N ALA A 430 -10.12 4.73 -16.68
CA ALA A 430 -9.01 5.27 -15.90
C ALA A 430 -9.30 6.71 -15.41
N LEU A 431 -9.90 7.54 -16.26
CA LEU A 431 -10.25 8.93 -15.95
C LEU A 431 -11.43 9.04 -14.97
N ASP A 432 -12.37 8.09 -15.01
CA ASP A 432 -13.45 8.00 -14.03
C ASP A 432 -12.95 7.70 -12.60
N ILE A 433 -11.85 6.94 -12.48
CA ILE A 433 -11.19 6.68 -11.20
C ILE A 433 -10.31 7.86 -10.78
N ASN A 434 -9.55 8.38 -11.74
CA ASN A 434 -8.60 9.47 -11.54
C ASN A 434 -8.66 10.44 -12.72
N PRO A 435 -9.30 11.62 -12.59
CA PRO A 435 -9.44 12.56 -13.69
C PRO A 435 -8.10 13.17 -14.15
N LYS A 436 -7.01 12.90 -13.43
CA LYS A 436 -5.64 13.32 -13.77
C LYS A 436 -4.75 12.15 -14.19
N ALA A 437 -5.31 10.97 -14.45
CA ALA A 437 -4.55 9.77 -14.82
C ALA A 437 -3.64 9.99 -16.04
N THR A 438 -4.10 10.81 -17.01
CA THR A 438 -3.37 11.11 -18.24
C THR A 438 -2.69 12.49 -18.23
N ASP A 439 -2.75 13.22 -17.11
CA ASP A 439 -2.06 14.50 -16.98
C ASP A 439 -0.53 14.27 -17.03
N PRO A 440 0.24 15.06 -17.81
CA PRO A 440 1.69 14.89 -17.90
C PRO A 440 2.41 14.86 -16.53
N ALA A 441 1.91 15.60 -15.54
CA ALA A 441 2.48 15.63 -14.20
C ALA A 441 2.27 14.33 -13.42
N ALA A 442 1.32 13.48 -13.82
CA ALA A 442 1.13 12.15 -13.22
C ALA A 442 2.38 11.27 -13.36
N ARG A 443 3.21 11.51 -14.39
CA ARG A 443 4.48 10.82 -14.59
C ARG A 443 5.49 11.08 -13.47
N TYR A 444 5.34 12.15 -12.69
CA TYR A 444 6.22 12.41 -11.55
C TYR A 444 5.80 11.67 -10.27
N ILE A 445 4.67 10.93 -10.29
CA ILE A 445 4.22 10.12 -9.16
C ILE A 445 4.96 8.79 -9.20
N TRP A 446 6.03 8.70 -8.40
CA TRP A 446 6.83 7.49 -8.19
C TRP A 446 6.43 6.75 -6.90
N PHE A 447 6.04 7.47 -5.86
CA PHE A 447 5.55 6.88 -4.62
C PHE A 447 4.04 6.90 -4.56
N GLY A 448 3.44 5.81 -4.10
CA GLY A 448 1.99 5.68 -3.99
C GLY A 448 1.27 5.58 -5.34
N HIS A 449 1.99 5.22 -6.42
CA HIS A 449 1.32 4.67 -7.60
C HIS A 449 0.81 3.25 -7.30
N ASP A 450 0.04 2.71 -8.24
CA ASP A 450 -0.72 1.48 -8.03
C ASP A 450 0.06 0.28 -7.50
#